data_AF-A0AA38X0M8-F1
#
_entry.id   AF-A0AA38X0M8-F1
#
_cell.length_a   1.000
_cell.length_b   1.000
_cell.length_c   1.000
_cell.angle_alpha   90.00
_cell.angle_beta   90.00
_cell.angle_gamma   90.00
#
_symmetry.space_group_name_H-M   'P 1'
#
loop_
_entity.id
_entity.type
_entity.pdbx_description
1 polymer ?
#
loop_
_entity_poly.entity_id
_entity_poly.type
_entity_poly.pdbx_seq_one_letter_code
_entity_poly.pdbx_strand_id
1 'polypeptide(L)'
;MADEDWDDTDSDATSVGPPECATCGKEATEKESLKRCGKCHETQYCSRECQKDDWKMHKRTCGKEPTNPFKDFLHTQPEQKVYELLIDCYRMQQEDDYVFSGDVDMDSLYGGAPDSRSPFRRFLKQAEKRKGLLLAWWSKEKAQECVKAGMRGGWSSLRHAIEKSDITEHYGNPLMPMQLRMLGSAIYRSEPGGF
;
A
#
# COMPACT_ATOMS: atom_id res chain seq x y z
N MET A 1 20.06 34.97 37.18
CA MET A 1 20.94 35.20 36.03
C MET A 1 20.61 34.07 35.06
N ALA A 2 19.79 34.42 34.04
CA ALA A 2 19.29 33.65 32.89
C ALA A 2 18.53 32.36 33.26
N ASP A 3 17.20 32.23 33.13
CA ASP A 3 16.23 32.67 32.10
C ASP A 3 16.62 32.22 30.69
N GLU A 4 16.16 31.03 30.29
CA GLU A 4 15.99 30.63 28.88
C GLU A 4 14.69 29.82 28.75
N ASP A 5 13.58 30.57 28.74
CA ASP A 5 12.31 30.22 28.10
C ASP A 5 12.55 29.88 26.63
N TRP A 6 12.14 28.69 26.20
CA TRP A 6 12.00 28.35 24.78
C TRP A 6 10.57 27.91 24.53
N ASP A 7 9.72 28.91 24.32
CA ASP A 7 8.36 28.79 23.82
C ASP A 7 8.45 28.50 22.31
N ASP A 8 8.43 27.21 21.94
CA ASP A 8 8.42 26.79 20.53
C ASP A 8 6.97 26.54 20.10
N THR A 9 6.30 27.63 19.73
CA THR A 9 5.03 27.57 19.00
C THR A 9 5.32 27.42 17.50
N ASP A 10 5.83 26.25 17.10
CA ASP A 10 5.94 25.93 15.68
C ASP A 10 4.55 25.57 15.13
N SER A 11 4.10 26.47 14.28
CA SER A 11 2.79 26.57 13.68
C SER A 11 2.88 26.05 12.26
N ASP A 12 3.02 24.73 12.12
CA ASP A 12 2.98 24.09 10.81
C ASP A 12 1.52 23.83 10.38
N ALA A 13 0.82 24.92 10.06
CA ALA A 13 -0.41 24.87 9.31
C ALA A 13 -0.06 24.82 7.82
N THR A 14 0.12 23.61 7.28
CA THR A 14 0.10 23.40 5.83
C THR A 14 -1.17 24.02 5.26
N SER A 15 -1.05 25.14 4.54
CA SER A 15 -2.15 25.89 3.97
C SER A 15 -2.71 25.17 2.75
N VAL A 16 -3.51 24.12 3.00
CA VAL A 16 -4.39 23.56 1.98
C VAL A 16 -5.44 24.65 1.70
N GLY A 17 -5.33 25.27 0.53
CA GLY A 17 -6.29 26.27 0.06
C GLY A 17 -7.74 25.73 0.10
N PRO A 18 -8.75 26.62 0.11
CA PRO A 18 -10.15 26.21 0.15
C PRO A 18 -10.47 25.28 -1.03
N PRO A 19 -11.32 24.26 -0.84
CA PRO A 19 -11.70 23.35 -1.91
C PRO A 19 -12.37 24.13 -3.05
N GLU A 20 -12.09 23.76 -4.31
CA GLU A 20 -12.56 24.46 -5.50
C GLU A 20 -13.51 23.62 -6.38
N CYS A 21 -14.37 24.31 -7.14
CA CYS A 21 -15.28 23.69 -8.09
C CYS A 21 -14.50 23.09 -9.26
N ALA A 22 -14.65 21.79 -9.52
CA ALA A 22 -13.94 21.10 -10.59
C ALA A 22 -14.22 21.61 -12.01
N THR A 23 -15.30 22.38 -12.20
CA THR A 23 -15.68 22.92 -13.52
C THR A 23 -15.17 24.34 -13.75
N CYS A 24 -15.24 25.20 -12.73
CA CYS A 24 -15.02 26.64 -12.89
C CYS A 24 -13.97 27.24 -11.95
N GLY A 25 -13.36 26.44 -11.08
CA GLY A 25 -12.33 26.89 -10.13
C GLY A 25 -12.85 27.77 -9.00
N LYS A 26 -14.18 27.93 -8.84
CA LYS A 26 -14.74 28.70 -7.73
C LYS A 26 -14.40 28.02 -6.40
N GLU A 27 -13.66 28.73 -5.56
CA GLU A 27 -13.31 28.31 -4.20
C GLU A 27 -14.55 28.31 -3.28
N ALA A 28 -14.56 27.38 -2.32
CA ALA A 28 -15.52 27.39 -1.24
C ALA A 28 -15.28 28.60 -0.32
N THR A 29 -16.35 29.24 0.11
CA THR A 29 -16.31 30.31 1.11
C THR A 29 -17.20 29.94 2.29
N GLU A 30 -17.10 30.68 3.41
CA GLU A 30 -18.00 30.49 4.55
C GLU A 30 -19.49 30.55 4.17
N LYS A 31 -19.83 31.34 3.14
CA LYS A 31 -21.21 31.53 2.68
C LYS A 31 -21.62 30.57 1.56
N GLU A 32 -20.66 30.05 0.80
CA GLU A 32 -20.92 29.19 -0.35
C GLU A 32 -20.09 27.91 -0.27
N SER A 33 -20.72 26.83 0.20
CA SER A 33 -20.12 25.50 0.23
C SER A 33 -20.29 24.77 -1.11
N LEU A 34 -19.28 24.01 -1.50
CA LEU A 34 -19.35 23.14 -2.67
C LEU A 34 -20.09 21.85 -2.35
N LYS A 35 -20.87 21.39 -3.34
CA LYS A 35 -21.66 20.16 -3.28
C LYS A 35 -20.84 19.01 -3.84
N ARG A 36 -20.75 17.91 -3.08
CA ARG A 36 -20.08 16.68 -3.52
C ARG A 36 -20.94 15.94 -4.55
N CYS A 37 -20.29 15.26 -5.49
CA CYS A 37 -20.96 14.36 -6.41
C CYS A 37 -21.75 13.29 -5.64
N GLY A 38 -23.05 13.14 -5.90
CA GLY A 38 -23.90 12.18 -5.19
C GLY A 38 -23.59 10.70 -5.45
N LYS A 39 -22.69 10.38 -6.39
CA LYS A 39 -22.28 9.00 -6.68
C LYS A 39 -20.95 8.63 -6.03
N CYS A 40 -19.91 9.45 -6.21
CA CYS A 40 -18.56 9.15 -5.69
C CYS A 40 -18.19 9.93 -4.43
N HIS A 41 -18.88 11.03 -4.12
CA HIS A 41 -18.57 11.94 -3.01
C HIS A 41 -17.16 12.59 -3.03
N GLU A 42 -16.33 12.30 -4.02
CA GLU A 42 -14.95 12.78 -4.15
C GLU A 42 -14.87 14.18 -4.80
N THR A 43 -15.48 14.37 -5.96
CA THR A 43 -15.43 15.65 -6.70
C THR A 43 -16.50 16.63 -6.22
N GLN A 44 -16.17 17.92 -6.21
CA GLN A 44 -17.01 19.01 -5.68
C GLN A 44 -17.37 20.05 -6.74
N TYR A 45 -18.58 20.60 -6.64
CA TYR A 45 -19.13 21.58 -7.59
C TYR A 45 -19.92 22.68 -6.87
N CYS A 46 -19.88 23.91 -7.37
CA CYS A 46 -20.68 24.99 -6.81
C CYS A 46 -22.18 24.85 -7.14
N SER A 47 -22.51 24.18 -8.25
CA SER A 47 -23.89 24.00 -8.71
C SER A 47 -24.11 22.66 -9.42
N ARG A 48 -25.39 22.29 -9.60
CA ARG A 48 -25.77 21.13 -10.44
C ARG A 48 -25.44 21.36 -11.92
N GLU A 49 -25.32 22.61 -12.36
CA GLU A 49 -24.96 22.96 -13.74
C GLU A 49 -23.49 22.63 -13.97
N CYS A 50 -22.59 23.08 -13.09
CA CYS A 50 -21.18 22.71 -13.12
C CYS A 50 -20.98 21.18 -13.11
N GLN A 51 -21.72 20.46 -12.26
CA GLN A 51 -21.68 18.99 -12.27
C GLN A 51 -22.11 18.39 -13.61
N LYS A 52 -23.15 18.93 -14.26
CA LYS A 52 -23.62 18.46 -15.57
C LYS A 52 -22.63 18.77 -16.69
N ASP A 53 -21.98 19.93 -16.64
CA ASP A 53 -21.00 20.36 -17.63
C ASP A 53 -19.75 19.48 -17.57
N ASP A 54 -19.28 19.19 -16.35
CA ASP A 54 -18.16 18.27 -16.14
C ASP A 54 -18.54 16.79 -16.38
N TRP A 55 -19.85 16.43 -16.37
CA TRP A 55 -20.30 15.03 -16.46
C TRP A 55 -19.70 14.25 -17.64
N LYS A 56 -19.48 14.90 -18.80
CA LYS A 56 -18.87 14.23 -19.97
C LYS A 56 -17.48 13.68 -19.66
N MET A 57 -16.69 14.39 -18.85
CA MET A 57 -15.35 14.02 -18.40
C MET A 57 -15.43 13.20 -17.10
N HIS A 58 -16.10 13.74 -16.06
CA HIS A 58 -16.22 13.12 -14.75
C HIS A 58 -16.78 11.70 -14.80
N LYS A 59 -17.78 11.39 -15.64
CA LYS A 59 -18.37 10.03 -15.71
C LYS A 59 -17.35 8.92 -16.01
N ARG A 60 -16.22 9.27 -16.62
CA ARG A 60 -15.14 8.31 -16.96
C ARG A 60 -14.37 7.86 -15.72
N THR A 61 -14.38 8.65 -14.64
CA THR A 61 -13.69 8.38 -13.38
C THR A 61 -14.65 8.31 -12.18
N CYS A 62 -15.90 8.76 -12.33
CA CYS A 62 -16.90 8.84 -11.27
C CYS A 62 -17.24 7.49 -10.64
N GLY A 63 -16.80 7.31 -9.38
CA GLY A 63 -17.02 6.10 -8.59
C GLY A 63 -16.17 4.93 -9.06
N LYS A 64 -15.14 5.19 -9.86
CA LYS A 64 -14.05 4.24 -10.03
C LYS A 64 -13.16 4.43 -8.82
N GLU A 65 -13.09 3.40 -7.98
CA GLU A 65 -12.00 3.27 -7.01
C GLU A 65 -10.69 3.59 -7.76
N PRO A 66 -9.76 4.39 -7.19
CA PRO A 66 -8.43 4.49 -7.75
C PRO A 66 -7.97 3.06 -7.97
N THR A 67 -7.71 2.68 -9.22
CA THR A 67 -7.29 1.32 -9.54
C THR A 67 -6.02 1.10 -8.76
N ASN A 68 -6.11 0.37 -7.65
CA ASN A 68 -4.92 -0.05 -6.93
C ASN A 68 -4.15 -0.87 -7.97
N PRO A 69 -3.00 -0.41 -8.47
CA PRO A 69 -2.28 -1.12 -9.53
C PRO A 69 -1.87 -2.53 -9.07
N PHE A 70 -1.93 -2.81 -7.76
CA PHE A 70 -1.68 -4.13 -7.17
C PHE A 70 -2.93 -5.02 -7.07
N LYS A 71 -4.13 -4.45 -7.21
CA LYS A 71 -5.36 -5.24 -7.24
C LYS A 71 -5.31 -6.18 -8.44
N ASP A 72 -5.00 -5.69 -9.64
CA ASP A 72 -4.87 -6.57 -10.81
C ASP A 72 -3.67 -7.52 -10.66
N PHE A 73 -2.57 -7.06 -10.04
CA PHE A 73 -1.36 -7.85 -9.82
C PHE A 73 -1.60 -9.14 -9.01
N LEU A 74 -2.39 -9.09 -7.94
CA LEU A 74 -2.75 -10.29 -7.17
C LEU A 74 -4.07 -10.93 -7.63
N HIS A 75 -5.10 -10.12 -7.98
CA HIS A 75 -6.46 -10.61 -8.19
C HIS A 75 -6.66 -11.36 -9.51
N THR A 76 -5.73 -11.21 -10.47
CA THR A 76 -5.75 -11.94 -11.75
C THR A 76 -4.99 -13.27 -11.71
N GLN A 77 -4.34 -13.59 -10.59
CA GLN A 77 -3.43 -14.73 -10.48
C GLN A 77 -4.11 -15.97 -9.91
N PRO A 78 -3.67 -17.18 -10.30
CA PRO A 78 -4.05 -18.41 -9.60
C PRO A 78 -3.63 -18.37 -8.13
N GLU A 79 -4.37 -19.05 -7.26
CA GLU A 79 -4.16 -19.08 -5.80
C GLU A 79 -2.71 -19.38 -5.41
N GLN A 80 -2.10 -20.42 -6.00
CA GLN A 80 -0.73 -20.80 -5.71
C GLN A 80 0.27 -19.67 -6.07
N LYS A 81 0.00 -18.93 -7.16
CA LYS A 81 0.86 -17.83 -7.57
C LYS A 81 0.73 -16.64 -6.63
N VAL A 82 -0.45 -16.40 -6.07
CA VAL A 82 -0.64 -15.39 -5.01
C VAL A 82 0.22 -15.71 -3.78
N TYR A 83 0.35 -16.98 -3.39
CA TYR A 83 1.25 -17.36 -2.29
C TYR A 83 2.71 -17.06 -2.59
N GLU A 84 3.20 -17.43 -3.77
CA GLU A 84 4.57 -17.11 -4.22
C GLU A 84 4.83 -15.60 -4.17
N LEU A 85 3.92 -14.81 -4.73
CA LEU A 85 4.04 -13.35 -4.75
C LEU A 85 4.08 -12.74 -3.35
N LEU A 86 3.25 -13.22 -2.41
CA LEU A 86 3.26 -12.73 -1.03
C LEU A 86 4.55 -13.13 -0.29
N ILE A 87 5.03 -14.35 -0.51
CA ILE A 87 6.28 -14.84 0.10
C ILE A 87 7.47 -14.04 -0.44
N ASP A 88 7.57 -13.87 -1.76
CA ASP A 88 8.68 -13.16 -2.37
C ASP A 88 8.61 -11.64 -2.10
N CYS A 89 7.42 -11.08 -1.96
CA CYS A 89 7.23 -9.71 -1.47
C CYS A 89 7.85 -9.54 -0.09
N TYR A 90 7.59 -10.47 0.83
CA TYR A 90 8.17 -10.43 2.16
C TYR A 90 9.68 -10.64 2.14
N ARG A 91 10.19 -11.62 1.37
CA ARG A 91 11.63 -11.88 1.25
C ARG A 91 12.38 -10.66 0.67
N MET A 92 11.77 -9.96 -0.29
CA MET A 92 12.38 -8.76 -0.89
C MET A 92 12.40 -7.59 0.10
N GLN A 93 11.36 -7.43 0.93
CA GLN A 93 11.36 -6.44 2.00
C GLN A 93 12.42 -6.77 3.06
N GLN A 94 12.53 -8.04 3.45
CA GLN A 94 13.50 -8.49 4.44
C GLN A 94 14.96 -8.23 3.99
N GLU A 95 15.24 -8.48 2.71
CA GLU A 95 16.53 -8.13 2.09
C GLU A 95 16.76 -6.61 2.06
N ASP A 96 15.75 -5.81 1.67
CA ASP A 96 15.86 -4.35 1.67
C ASP A 96 16.11 -3.79 3.09
N ASP A 97 15.40 -4.31 4.10
CA ASP A 97 15.57 -3.90 5.50
C ASP A 97 17.00 -4.18 5.97
N TYR A 98 17.52 -5.37 5.66
CA TYR A 98 18.90 -5.75 5.98
C TYR A 98 19.94 -4.88 5.25
N VAL A 99 19.80 -4.74 3.92
CA VAL A 99 20.81 -4.08 3.07
C VAL A 99 20.79 -2.56 3.22
N PHE A 100 19.61 -1.93 3.30
CA PHE A 100 19.49 -0.48 3.25
C PHE A 100 19.22 0.19 4.59
N SER A 101 18.51 -0.47 5.52
CA SER A 101 18.26 0.10 6.86
C SER A 101 19.15 -0.46 7.96
N GLY A 102 19.77 -1.63 7.74
CA GLY A 102 20.46 -2.38 8.79
C GLY A 102 19.53 -2.89 9.89
N ASP A 103 18.20 -2.78 9.69
CA ASP A 103 17.20 -3.33 10.60
C ASP A 103 17.08 -4.84 10.37
N VAL A 104 17.07 -5.59 11.46
CA VAL A 104 17.07 -7.05 11.43
C VAL A 104 16.06 -7.56 12.44
N ASP A 105 15.03 -8.22 11.92
CA ASP A 105 14.11 -8.97 12.74
C ASP A 105 14.81 -10.24 13.26
N MET A 106 15.01 -10.31 14.57
CA MET A 106 15.72 -11.42 15.24
C MET A 106 15.00 -12.77 15.09
N ASP A 107 13.70 -12.78 14.77
CA ASP A 107 12.94 -14.01 14.49
C ASP A 107 13.08 -14.47 13.02
N SER A 108 13.97 -13.85 12.25
CA SER A 108 14.10 -14.02 10.80
C SER A 108 15.46 -14.60 10.40
N LEU A 109 15.60 -15.04 9.14
CA LEU A 109 16.87 -15.58 8.61
C LEU A 109 18.08 -14.65 8.85
N TYR A 110 17.94 -13.35 8.58
CA TYR A 110 19.04 -12.38 8.80
C TYR A 110 19.31 -12.14 10.30
N GLY A 111 18.35 -12.46 11.17
CA GLY A 111 18.47 -12.44 12.63
C GLY A 111 19.05 -13.72 13.24
N GLY A 112 19.38 -14.72 12.41
CA GLY A 112 19.93 -16.01 12.84
C GLY A 112 18.88 -17.09 13.15
N ALA A 113 17.59 -16.83 12.91
CA ALA A 113 16.56 -17.85 13.02
C ALA A 113 16.68 -18.90 11.89
N PRO A 114 16.23 -20.15 12.09
CA PRO A 114 16.31 -21.19 11.06
C PRO A 114 15.37 -20.97 9.86
N ASP A 115 14.38 -20.08 10.00
CA ASP A 115 13.46 -19.68 8.95
C ASP A 115 12.75 -18.36 9.31
N SER A 116 12.25 -17.65 8.30
CA SER A 116 11.46 -16.42 8.47
C SER A 116 9.95 -16.68 8.65
N ARG A 117 9.52 -17.86 9.11
CA ARG A 117 8.08 -18.21 9.20
C ARG A 117 7.32 -17.33 10.20
N SER A 118 7.93 -17.05 11.34
CA SER A 118 7.34 -16.22 12.41
C SER A 118 7.10 -14.77 11.95
N PRO A 119 8.10 -14.06 11.42
CA PRO A 119 7.90 -12.71 10.88
C PRO A 119 6.98 -12.70 9.65
N PHE A 120 7.03 -13.71 8.78
CA PHE A 120 6.10 -13.81 7.65
C PHE A 120 4.62 -13.92 8.10
N ARG A 121 4.33 -14.60 9.21
CA ARG A 121 2.97 -14.59 9.79
C ARG A 121 2.55 -13.19 10.26
N ARG A 122 3.47 -12.38 10.79
CA ARG A 122 3.18 -10.98 11.15
C ARG A 122 2.91 -10.14 9.92
N PHE A 123 3.68 -10.33 8.85
CA PHE A 123 3.45 -9.71 7.54
C PHE A 123 2.05 -10.03 6.98
N LEU A 124 1.65 -11.30 6.97
CA LEU A 124 0.30 -11.67 6.49
C LEU A 124 -0.82 -11.05 7.33
N LYS A 125 -0.67 -10.99 8.66
CA LYS A 125 -1.62 -10.28 9.53
C LYS A 125 -1.73 -8.79 9.18
N GLN A 126 -0.65 -8.17 8.71
CA GLN A 126 -0.71 -6.79 8.27
C GLN A 126 -1.41 -6.67 6.91
N ALA A 127 -1.15 -7.58 5.98
CA ALA A 127 -1.85 -7.63 4.69
C ALA A 127 -3.38 -7.82 4.88
N GLU A 128 -3.80 -8.65 5.84
CA GLU A 128 -5.21 -8.89 6.16
C GLU A 128 -5.96 -7.65 6.67
N LYS A 129 -5.25 -6.67 7.24
CA LYS A 129 -5.84 -5.39 7.66
C LYS A 129 -6.11 -4.45 6.48
N ARG A 130 -5.56 -4.74 5.29
CA ARG A 130 -5.66 -3.86 4.12
C ARG A 130 -6.93 -4.15 3.34
N LYS A 131 -7.94 -3.29 3.51
CA LYS A 131 -9.21 -3.39 2.79
C LYS A 131 -8.97 -3.40 1.28
N GLY A 132 -9.45 -4.45 0.61
CA GLY A 132 -9.38 -4.58 -0.85
C GLY A 132 -8.02 -5.02 -1.41
N LEU A 133 -7.00 -5.22 -0.57
CA LEU A 133 -5.70 -5.72 -1.02
C LEU A 133 -5.76 -7.22 -1.31
N LEU A 134 -6.21 -8.01 -0.33
CA LEU A 134 -6.32 -9.45 -0.47
C LEU A 134 -7.60 -9.84 -1.23
N LEU A 135 -7.56 -11.02 -1.84
CA LEU A 135 -8.62 -11.52 -2.71
C LEU A 135 -9.87 -11.93 -1.90
N ALA A 136 -11.02 -11.94 -2.55
CA ALA A 136 -12.30 -12.29 -1.90
C ALA A 136 -12.33 -13.71 -1.30
N TRP A 137 -11.54 -14.63 -1.84
CA TRP A 137 -11.39 -15.98 -1.32
C TRP A 137 -10.40 -16.09 -0.16
N TRP A 138 -9.65 -15.02 0.17
CA TRP A 138 -8.67 -15.05 1.24
C TRP A 138 -9.32 -15.29 2.59
N SER A 139 -8.75 -16.20 3.36
CA SER A 139 -9.24 -16.61 4.68
C SER A 139 -8.07 -16.95 5.61
N LYS A 140 -8.38 -17.21 6.89
CA LYS A 140 -7.38 -17.66 7.87
C LYS A 140 -6.74 -18.98 7.45
N GLU A 141 -7.53 -19.88 6.87
CA GLU A 141 -7.06 -21.17 6.33
C GLU A 141 -6.09 -20.94 5.18
N LYS A 142 -6.41 -20.00 4.27
CA LYS A 142 -5.54 -19.63 3.15
C LYS A 142 -4.25 -18.96 3.59
N ALA A 143 -4.27 -18.17 4.66
CA ALA A 143 -3.05 -17.64 5.28
C ALA A 143 -2.17 -18.77 5.83
N GLN A 144 -2.75 -19.79 6.47
CA GLN A 144 -2.01 -20.96 6.93
C GLN A 144 -1.45 -21.79 5.77
N GLU A 145 -2.20 -21.95 4.69
CA GLU A 145 -1.74 -22.62 3.46
C GLU A 145 -0.58 -21.88 2.81
N CYS A 146 -0.65 -20.55 2.72
CA CYS A 146 0.44 -19.69 2.24
C CYS A 146 1.72 -19.88 3.07
N VAL A 147 1.61 -19.86 4.41
CA VAL A 147 2.75 -20.12 5.30
C VAL A 147 3.30 -21.54 5.07
N LYS A 148 2.43 -22.55 4.92
CA LYS A 148 2.87 -23.92 4.62
C LYS A 148 3.59 -23.98 3.27
N ALA A 149 3.10 -23.28 2.25
CA ALA A 149 3.72 -23.22 0.93
C ALA A 149 5.16 -22.70 1.03
N GLY A 150 5.40 -21.62 1.78
CA GLY A 150 6.74 -21.07 2.02
C GLY A 150 7.70 -22.01 2.77
N MET A 151 7.18 -23.06 3.42
CA MET A 151 7.98 -24.05 4.15
C MET A 151 8.21 -25.35 3.39
N ARG A 152 7.59 -25.55 2.21
CA ARG A 152 7.72 -26.78 1.40
C ARG A 152 9.08 -26.90 0.70
N GLY A 153 9.88 -25.84 0.67
CA GLY A 153 11.10 -25.75 -0.14
C GLY A 153 10.80 -25.33 -1.58
N GLY A 154 11.85 -25.14 -2.38
CA GLY A 154 11.75 -24.57 -3.73
C GLY A 154 12.01 -23.06 -3.75
N TRP A 155 11.61 -22.40 -4.84
CA TRP A 155 11.93 -21.00 -5.10
C TRP A 155 11.45 -20.05 -3.99
N SER A 156 10.14 -19.98 -3.74
CA SER A 156 9.53 -19.11 -2.72
C SER A 156 9.63 -19.72 -1.31
N SER A 157 10.85 -19.98 -0.85
CA SER A 157 11.09 -20.60 0.45
C SER A 157 11.45 -19.56 1.51
N LEU A 158 10.78 -19.63 2.68
CA LEU A 158 11.08 -18.84 3.87
C LEU A 158 12.35 -19.29 4.61
N ARG A 159 13.08 -20.28 4.05
CA ARG A 159 14.36 -20.78 4.56
C ARG A 159 15.56 -20.22 3.79
N HIS A 160 15.33 -19.41 2.74
CA HIS A 160 16.38 -18.90 1.88
C HIS A 160 16.23 -17.39 1.67
N ALA A 161 17.32 -16.66 1.93
CA ALA A 161 17.51 -15.27 1.52
C ALA A 161 17.42 -15.12 -0.01
N ILE A 162 17.21 -13.89 -0.49
CA ILE A 162 17.20 -13.57 -1.91
C ILE A 162 17.92 -12.27 -2.17
N GLU A 163 18.44 -12.14 -3.38
CA GLU A 163 18.87 -10.88 -3.95
C GLU A 163 17.87 -10.36 -4.98
N LYS A 164 17.99 -9.07 -5.30
CA LYS A 164 17.21 -8.42 -6.36
C LYS A 164 17.38 -9.11 -7.73
N SER A 165 18.60 -9.57 -8.03
CA SER A 165 18.97 -10.31 -9.25
C SER A 165 18.16 -11.59 -9.35
N ASP A 166 18.09 -12.37 -8.28
CA ASP A 166 17.37 -13.65 -8.25
C ASP A 166 15.89 -13.44 -8.63
N ILE A 167 15.24 -12.43 -8.06
CA ILE A 167 13.84 -12.08 -8.38
C ILE A 167 13.70 -11.73 -9.86
N THR A 168 14.62 -10.94 -10.39
CA THR A 168 14.56 -10.51 -11.79
C THR A 168 14.66 -11.72 -12.73
N GLU A 169 15.56 -12.66 -12.43
CA GLU A 169 15.76 -13.86 -13.21
C GLU A 169 14.55 -14.81 -13.10
N HIS A 170 14.09 -15.13 -11.89
CA HIS A 170 12.98 -16.06 -11.69
C HIS A 170 11.70 -15.62 -12.38
N TYR A 171 11.38 -14.33 -12.31
CA TYR A 171 10.15 -13.79 -12.89
C TYR A 171 10.33 -13.37 -14.36
N GLY A 172 11.55 -13.36 -14.90
CA GLY A 172 11.85 -12.90 -16.25
C GLY A 172 11.40 -11.46 -16.52
N ASN A 173 11.30 -10.63 -15.46
CA ASN A 173 10.74 -9.29 -15.53
C ASN A 173 11.59 -8.32 -14.69
N PRO A 174 12.26 -7.32 -15.32
CA PRO A 174 13.12 -6.37 -14.62
C PRO A 174 12.36 -5.43 -13.68
N LEU A 175 11.05 -5.29 -13.86
CA LEU A 175 10.20 -4.49 -12.98
C LEU A 175 9.72 -5.26 -11.75
N MET A 176 9.93 -6.58 -11.69
CA MET A 176 9.39 -7.41 -10.63
C MET A 176 9.86 -7.02 -9.23
N PRO A 177 11.16 -6.75 -8.97
CA PRO A 177 11.58 -6.30 -7.64
C PRO A 177 10.89 -5.01 -7.20
N MET A 178 10.64 -4.08 -8.14
CA MET A 178 9.90 -2.85 -7.85
C MET A 178 8.43 -3.15 -7.53
N GLN A 179 7.77 -4.03 -8.30
CA GLN A 179 6.38 -4.43 -8.05
C GLN A 179 6.21 -5.07 -6.66
N LEU A 180 7.14 -5.94 -6.27
CA LEU A 180 7.18 -6.55 -4.93
C LEU A 180 7.38 -5.50 -3.84
N ARG A 181 8.30 -4.54 -4.01
CA ARG A 181 8.49 -3.43 -3.06
C ARG A 181 7.26 -2.55 -2.91
N MET A 182 6.58 -2.24 -4.02
CA MET A 182 5.38 -1.44 -3.96
C MET A 182 4.23 -2.20 -3.26
N LEU A 183 4.11 -3.51 -3.49
CA LEU A 183 3.18 -4.37 -2.74
C LEU A 183 3.52 -4.39 -1.25
N GLY A 184 4.80 -4.53 -0.91
CA GLY A 184 5.30 -4.45 0.47
C GLY A 184 4.95 -3.13 1.12
N SER A 185 5.18 -2.01 0.43
CA SER A 185 4.76 -0.67 0.88
C SER A 185 3.25 -0.59 1.13
N ALA A 186 2.42 -1.12 0.23
CA ALA A 186 0.97 -1.15 0.43
C ALA A 186 0.55 -1.99 1.65
N ILE A 187 1.30 -3.04 1.97
CA ILE A 187 1.07 -3.88 3.15
C ILE A 187 1.55 -3.17 4.42
N TYR A 188 2.70 -2.52 4.43
CA TYR A 188 3.27 -1.90 5.63
C TYR A 188 2.79 -0.48 5.91
N ARG A 189 2.36 0.31 4.90
CA ARG A 189 1.85 1.69 5.07
C ARG A 189 0.77 1.77 6.13
N SER A 190 1.05 2.28 7.33
CA SER A 190 -0.01 2.73 8.23
C SER A 190 -0.95 3.68 7.47
N GLU A 191 -2.25 3.66 7.78
CA GLU A 191 -3.14 4.73 7.30
C GLU A 191 -2.52 6.10 7.63
N PRO A 192 -2.71 7.13 6.77
CA PRO A 192 -1.84 8.28 6.72
C PRO A 192 -1.83 9.04 8.06
N GLY A 193 -0.64 9.10 8.65
CA GLY A 193 -0.26 9.92 9.77
C GLY A 193 1.25 9.84 9.87
N GLY A 194 1.95 10.70 9.13
CA GLY A 194 3.42 10.72 9.07
C GLY A 194 3.96 11.08 7.69
N PHE A 195 3.74 12.33 7.28
CA PHE A 195 4.78 13.21 6.74
C PHE A 195 4.76 14.45 7.60
#